data_AF-A0A376MK93-F1
#
_entry.id   AF-A0A376MK93-F1
#
_cell.length_a   1.000
_cell.length_b   1.000
_cell.length_c   1.000
_cell.angle_alpha   90.00
_cell.angle_beta   90.00
_cell.angle_gamma   90.00
#
_symmetry.space_group_name_H-M   'P 1'
#
loop_
_entity.id
_entity.type
_entity.pdbx_description
1 polymer ?
#
loop_
_entity_poly.entity_id
_entity_poly.type
_entity_poly.pdbx_seq_one_letter_code
_entity_poly.pdbx_strand_id
1 'polypeptide(L)'
;MTCQGTVATFGTVICRMRVRVCVYGYRVHGPWQPAEGHRFNPAKLLIDPCARQIDGEFKDNPLLHAGHNEPDYRDNAAIAPKCVVVVDHYDWEDDAPPRTPWGSTIIYEAHVKGLTYLHPEIPVEIRGTYKALGHPVMINYLKTVGHYRAGTAAGGAVCQRTTPATYGSK
;
A
#
# COMPACT_ATOMS: atom_id res chain seq x y z
N MET A 1 -16.02 17.66 -26.17
CA MET A 1 -16.44 17.10 -24.87
C MET A 1 -16.63 18.27 -23.93
N THR A 2 -17.87 18.67 -23.73
CA THR A 2 -18.26 19.78 -22.86
C THR A 2 -18.42 19.24 -21.43
N CYS A 3 -17.54 19.68 -20.52
CA CYS A 3 -17.74 19.51 -19.08
C CYS A 3 -18.89 20.42 -18.65
N GLN A 4 -20.07 19.86 -18.37
CA GLN A 4 -21.02 20.47 -17.46
C GLN A 4 -20.75 19.91 -16.07
N GLY A 5 -20.51 20.82 -15.11
CA GLY A 5 -20.30 20.49 -13.70
C GLY A 5 -21.41 19.57 -13.18
N THR A 6 -21.10 18.59 -12.35
CA THR A 6 -20.79 18.80 -10.93
C THR A 6 -19.95 17.61 -10.46
N VAL A 7 -18.95 17.86 -9.61
CA VAL A 7 -17.88 16.94 -9.17
C VAL A 7 -16.66 16.91 -10.10
N ALA A 8 -15.49 17.30 -9.57
CA ALA A 8 -14.18 17.26 -10.23
C ALA A 8 -13.65 15.81 -10.36
N THR A 9 -14.50 14.89 -10.81
CA THR A 9 -14.16 13.48 -10.99
C THR A 9 -14.31 13.13 -12.46
N PHE A 10 -13.23 12.62 -13.06
CA PHE A 10 -13.23 12.08 -14.41
C PHE A 10 -13.45 10.57 -14.32
N GLY A 11 -14.52 10.07 -14.93
CA GLY A 11 -14.83 8.65 -14.99
C GLY A 11 -15.04 8.20 -16.44
N THR A 12 -14.58 7.01 -16.79
CA THR A 12 -14.85 6.37 -18.09
C THR A 12 -15.02 4.87 -17.88
N VAL A 13 -16.02 4.28 -18.55
CA VAL A 13 -16.25 2.83 -18.52
C VAL A 13 -15.62 2.21 -19.77
N ILE A 14 -14.64 1.33 -19.57
CA ILE A 14 -14.03 0.56 -20.66
C ILE A 14 -14.75 -0.78 -20.75
N CYS A 15 -15.70 -0.88 -21.68
CA CYS A 15 -16.48 -2.10 -21.91
C CYS A 15 -15.61 -3.17 -22.60
N ARG A 16 -15.71 -4.43 -22.17
CA ARG A 16 -14.93 -5.60 -22.66
C ARG A 16 -13.45 -5.64 -22.28
N MET A 17 -13.06 -5.05 -21.16
CA MET A 17 -11.75 -5.28 -20.55
C MET A 17 -11.64 -6.76 -20.10
N ARG A 18 -11.21 -7.65 -21.00
CA ARG A 18 -10.95 -9.07 -20.69
C ARG A 18 -9.54 -9.18 -20.15
N VAL A 19 -9.35 -9.35 -18.84
CA VAL A 19 -7.98 -9.48 -18.34
C VAL A 19 -7.83 -10.40 -17.14
N ARG A 20 -6.80 -11.26 -17.24
CA ARG A 20 -6.18 -11.98 -16.13
C ARG A 20 -5.34 -11.02 -15.26
N VAL A 21 -4.70 -9.99 -15.85
CA VAL A 21 -4.04 -8.85 -15.16
C VAL A 21 -4.09 -7.60 -16.04
N CYS A 22 -4.72 -6.52 -15.58
CA CYS A 22 -4.82 -5.25 -16.30
C CYS A 22 -3.93 -4.17 -15.68
N VAL A 23 -3.00 -3.61 -16.46
CA VAL A 23 -2.16 -2.48 -16.03
C VAL A 23 -2.62 -1.16 -16.67
N TYR A 24 -2.58 -0.07 -15.91
CA TYR A 24 -3.01 1.26 -16.36
C TYR A 24 -2.19 2.39 -15.71
N GLY A 25 -2.34 3.60 -16.25
CA GLY A 25 -1.78 4.84 -15.72
C GLY A 25 -2.43 6.03 -16.42
N TYR A 26 -2.32 7.22 -15.83
CA TYR A 26 -2.97 8.43 -16.33
C TYR A 26 -1.96 9.41 -16.93
N ARG A 27 -2.40 10.18 -17.94
CA ARG A 27 -1.72 11.39 -18.42
C ARG A 27 -2.71 12.54 -18.30
N VAL A 28 -2.32 13.57 -17.56
CA VAL A 28 -3.20 14.71 -17.28
C VAL A 28 -2.70 15.94 -18.03
N HIS A 29 -3.59 16.52 -18.83
CA HIS A 29 -3.35 17.73 -19.59
C HIS A 29 -3.86 18.95 -18.82
N GLY A 30 -3.13 20.06 -18.89
CA GLY A 30 -3.49 21.32 -18.24
C GLY A 30 -2.40 22.38 -18.41
N PRO A 31 -2.56 23.57 -17.80
CA PRO A 31 -1.58 24.64 -17.88
C PRO A 31 -0.28 24.31 -17.13
N TRP A 32 0.85 24.70 -17.69
CA TRP A 32 2.13 24.73 -16.98
C TRP A 32 2.45 26.16 -16.55
N GLN A 33 2.14 26.50 -15.30
CA GLN A 33 2.37 27.81 -14.71
C GLN A 33 2.92 27.63 -13.29
N PRO A 34 4.24 27.37 -13.14
CA PRO A 34 4.85 27.07 -11.85
C PRO A 34 4.66 28.16 -10.79
N ALA A 35 4.56 29.42 -11.21
CA ALA A 35 4.32 30.57 -10.33
C ALA A 35 2.93 30.53 -9.65
N GLU A 36 1.94 29.92 -10.31
CA GLU A 36 0.58 29.73 -9.79
C GLU A 36 0.39 28.32 -9.20
N GLY A 37 1.45 27.49 -9.18
CA GLY A 37 1.39 26.09 -8.71
C GLY A 37 0.88 25.08 -9.73
N HIS A 38 0.47 25.51 -10.94
CA HIS A 38 0.03 24.61 -12.00
C HIS A 38 1.21 23.90 -12.66
N ARG A 39 1.29 22.57 -12.54
CA ARG A 39 2.40 21.74 -13.05
C ARG A 39 1.90 20.54 -13.87
N PHE A 40 0.91 20.75 -14.72
CA PHE A 40 0.37 19.69 -15.57
C PHE A 40 1.38 19.34 -16.67
N ASN A 41 1.84 18.08 -16.70
CA ASN A 41 2.77 17.58 -17.70
C ASN A 41 2.30 16.22 -18.25
N PRO A 42 1.70 16.17 -19.45
CA PRO A 42 1.22 14.93 -20.04
C PRO A 42 2.34 14.00 -20.50
N ALA A 43 3.60 14.46 -20.57
CA ALA A 43 4.74 13.60 -20.88
C ALA A 43 5.02 12.60 -19.75
N LYS A 44 4.59 12.90 -18.53
CA LYS A 44 4.78 12.03 -17.37
C LYS A 44 3.53 11.16 -17.14
N LEU A 45 3.71 9.85 -17.18
CA LEU A 45 2.74 8.87 -16.73
C LEU A 45 2.58 8.98 -15.21
N LEU A 46 1.35 9.14 -14.78
CA LEU A 46 0.93 9.28 -13.39
C LEU A 46 0.23 8.01 -12.90
N ILE A 47 0.41 7.74 -11.62
CA ILE A 47 -0.25 6.68 -10.88
C ILE A 47 -1.61 7.20 -10.42
N ASP A 48 -2.61 6.32 -10.43
CA ASP A 48 -3.91 6.58 -9.82
C ASP A 48 -3.75 6.71 -8.30
N PRO A 49 -4.11 7.86 -7.69
CA PRO A 49 -4.05 8.05 -6.23
C PRO A 49 -4.85 7.01 -5.44
N CYS A 50 -5.85 6.39 -6.07
CA CYS A 50 -6.70 5.36 -5.48
C CYS A 50 -6.37 3.94 -5.96
N ALA A 51 -5.20 3.73 -6.58
CA ALA A 51 -4.75 2.40 -6.97
C ALA A 51 -4.62 1.48 -5.75
N ARG A 52 -5.22 0.29 -5.82
CA ARG A 52 -5.11 -0.75 -4.77
C ARG A 52 -3.87 -1.63 -4.91
N GLN A 53 -3.27 -1.66 -6.09
CA GLN A 53 -2.02 -2.37 -6.34
C GLN A 53 -1.19 -1.60 -7.37
N ILE A 54 0.12 -1.57 -7.14
CA ILE A 54 1.12 -0.99 -8.02
C ILE A 54 2.07 -2.10 -8.46
N ASP A 55 2.37 -2.13 -9.75
CA ASP A 55 3.34 -3.04 -10.36
C ASP A 55 4.59 -2.25 -10.77
N GLY A 56 5.75 -2.67 -10.24
CA GLY A 56 7.04 -2.01 -10.42
C GLY A 56 7.63 -1.40 -9.14
N GLU A 57 8.90 -1.02 -9.22
CA GLU A 57 9.66 -0.43 -8.13
C GLU A 57 9.90 1.07 -8.39
N PHE A 58 9.88 1.87 -7.32
CA PHE A 58 10.24 3.30 -7.40
C PHE A 58 11.76 3.46 -7.32
N LYS A 59 12.45 3.16 -8.43
CA LYS A 59 13.88 3.44 -8.56
C LYS A 59 14.08 4.90 -8.91
N ASP A 60 14.99 5.54 -8.21
CA ASP A 60 15.32 6.93 -8.51
C ASP A 60 15.84 7.04 -9.96
N ASN A 61 15.28 8.00 -10.69
CA ASN A 61 15.60 8.22 -12.08
C ASN A 61 15.27 9.66 -12.48
N PRO A 62 16.17 10.35 -13.20
CA PRO A 62 15.94 11.74 -13.62
C PRO A 62 14.69 11.94 -14.50
N LEU A 63 14.19 10.88 -15.16
CA LEU A 63 12.98 10.95 -15.99
C LEU A 63 11.69 11.10 -15.17
N LEU A 64 11.72 10.77 -13.87
CA LEU A 64 10.57 10.94 -12.97
C LEU A 64 10.29 12.41 -12.65
N HIS A 65 11.30 13.27 -12.78
CA HIS A 65 11.16 14.69 -12.52
C HIS A 65 10.32 15.38 -13.61
N ALA A 66 9.34 16.18 -13.20
CA ALA A 66 8.44 16.88 -14.13
C ALA A 66 9.04 18.12 -14.78
N GLY A 67 10.09 18.70 -14.19
CA GLY A 67 10.70 19.98 -14.59
C GLY A 67 10.55 21.07 -13.51
N HIS A 68 11.45 22.07 -13.53
CA HIS A 68 11.43 23.18 -12.57
C HIS A 68 10.56 24.34 -13.07
N ASN A 69 11.13 25.18 -13.95
CA ASN A 69 10.45 26.32 -14.58
C ASN A 69 9.78 25.93 -15.88
N GLU A 70 10.35 24.97 -16.61
CA GLU A 70 9.81 24.43 -17.86
C GLU A 70 9.50 22.94 -17.69
N PRO A 71 8.48 22.42 -18.38
CA PRO A 71 8.15 21.00 -18.30
C PRO A 71 9.20 20.17 -19.02
N ASP A 72 9.61 19.06 -18.42
CA ASP A 72 10.41 18.05 -19.09
C ASP A 72 9.53 17.20 -20.01
N TYR A 73 9.82 17.23 -21.31
CA TYR A 73 9.04 16.55 -22.34
C TYR A 73 9.38 15.07 -22.52
N ARG A 74 10.39 14.54 -21.82
CA ARG A 74 10.77 13.13 -21.94
C ARG A 74 9.73 12.23 -21.28
N ASP A 75 9.35 11.17 -21.99
CA ASP A 75 8.41 10.16 -21.49
C ASP A 75 9.06 9.29 -20.39
N ASN A 76 8.31 9.01 -19.32
CA ASN A 76 8.73 8.17 -18.21
C ASN A 76 8.02 6.79 -18.20
N ALA A 77 7.12 6.51 -19.15
CA ALA A 77 6.27 5.31 -19.12
C ALA A 77 7.03 3.97 -19.10
N ALA A 78 8.30 3.97 -19.55
CA ALA A 78 9.17 2.79 -19.52
C ALA A 78 9.67 2.43 -18.11
N ILE A 79 9.76 3.42 -17.21
CA ILE A 79 10.30 3.25 -15.85
C ILE A 79 9.25 3.47 -14.77
N ALA A 80 8.18 4.20 -15.06
CA ALA A 80 7.16 4.55 -14.10
C ALA A 80 6.36 3.30 -13.69
N PRO A 81 6.18 3.04 -12.39
CA PRO A 81 5.30 1.96 -11.92
C PRO A 81 3.88 2.15 -12.44
N LYS A 82 3.20 1.04 -12.69
CA LYS A 82 1.85 1.02 -13.28
C LYS A 82 0.84 0.57 -12.25
N CYS A 83 -0.38 1.08 -12.35
CA CYS A 83 -1.47 0.64 -11.49
C CYS A 83 -2.03 -0.67 -12.02
N VAL A 84 -2.43 -1.57 -11.12
CA VAL A 84 -3.07 -2.84 -11.48
C VAL A 84 -4.53 -2.81 -11.08
N VAL A 85 -5.42 -3.16 -12.00
CA VAL A 85 -6.83 -3.39 -11.67
C VAL A 85 -6.91 -4.71 -10.93
N VAL A 86 -7.29 -4.63 -9.66
CA VAL A 86 -7.50 -5.80 -8.80
C VAL A 86 -8.97 -6.03 -8.58
N VAL A 87 -9.38 -7.29 -8.50
CA VAL A 87 -10.73 -7.67 -8.10
C VAL A 87 -10.61 -8.33 -6.74
N ASP A 88 -11.42 -7.86 -5.78
CA ASP A 88 -11.40 -8.38 -4.43
C ASP A 88 -12.48 -9.45 -4.29
N HIS A 89 -12.04 -10.71 -4.26
CA HIS A 89 -12.87 -11.89 -4.04
C HIS A 89 -12.36 -12.68 -2.83
N TYR A 90 -11.71 -12.02 -1.88
CA TYR A 90 -11.17 -12.69 -0.71
C TYR A 90 -12.31 -13.17 0.20
N ASP A 91 -12.30 -14.46 0.55
CA ASP A 91 -13.22 -15.04 1.52
C ASP A 91 -12.67 -14.84 2.93
N TRP A 92 -13.40 -14.05 3.72
CA TRP A 92 -13.04 -13.73 5.10
C TRP A 92 -13.46 -14.81 6.09
N GLU A 93 -14.20 -15.83 5.64
CA GLU A 93 -14.72 -16.92 6.48
C GLU A 93 -15.41 -16.36 7.75
N ASP A 94 -14.94 -16.73 8.93
CA ASP A 94 -15.50 -16.32 10.23
C ASP A 94 -14.74 -15.14 10.89
N ASP A 95 -13.97 -14.35 10.14
CA ASP A 95 -13.22 -13.22 10.70
C ASP A 95 -14.16 -12.17 11.35
N ALA A 96 -13.93 -11.88 12.62
CA ALA A 96 -14.71 -10.94 13.40
C ALA A 96 -13.81 -10.09 14.31
N PRO A 97 -14.14 -8.80 14.52
CA PRO A 97 -13.30 -7.93 15.33
C PRO A 97 -13.28 -8.38 16.81
N PRO A 98 -12.11 -8.51 17.46
CA PRO A 98 -11.99 -8.95 18.85
C PRO A 98 -12.66 -8.03 19.89
N ARG A 99 -12.91 -6.75 19.56
CA ARG A 99 -13.61 -5.75 20.40
C ARG A 99 -13.14 -5.71 21.86
N THR A 100 -11.83 -5.77 22.09
CA THR A 100 -11.26 -5.75 23.43
C THR A 100 -11.47 -4.40 24.12
N PRO A 101 -11.97 -4.38 25.38
CA PRO A 101 -12.14 -3.14 26.13
C PRO A 101 -10.84 -2.35 26.29
N TRP A 102 -10.92 -1.03 26.28
CA TRP A 102 -9.74 -0.15 26.44
C TRP A 102 -9.00 -0.39 27.77
N GLY A 103 -9.73 -0.68 28.86
CA GLY A 103 -9.14 -0.95 30.17
C GLY A 103 -8.32 -2.25 30.25
N SER A 104 -8.47 -3.15 29.26
CA SER A 104 -7.71 -4.39 29.15
C SER A 104 -6.83 -4.45 27.89
N THR A 105 -6.64 -3.32 27.21
CA THR A 105 -5.85 -3.24 25.97
C THR A 105 -4.37 -3.03 26.28
N ILE A 106 -3.52 -3.88 25.74
CA ILE A 106 -2.06 -3.73 25.77
C ILE A 106 -1.56 -3.66 24.32
N ILE A 107 -0.88 -2.58 23.97
CA ILE A 107 -0.36 -2.36 22.61
C ILE A 107 1.07 -2.88 22.53
N TYR A 108 1.31 -3.78 21.58
CA TYR A 108 2.66 -4.27 21.25
C TYR A 108 3.05 -3.73 19.86
N GLU A 109 3.94 -2.75 19.85
CA GLU A 109 4.47 -2.17 18.62
C GLU A 109 5.60 -3.05 18.09
N ALA A 110 5.50 -3.44 16.81
CA ALA A 110 6.50 -4.28 16.18
C ALA A 110 6.62 -4.01 14.68
N HIS A 111 7.85 -4.12 14.18
CA HIS A 111 8.15 -4.03 12.75
C HIS A 111 7.95 -5.40 12.08
N VAL A 112 7.14 -5.49 11.02
CA VAL A 112 6.82 -6.74 10.29
C VAL A 112 8.07 -7.54 9.95
N LYS A 113 9.04 -6.89 9.28
CA LYS A 113 10.34 -7.49 8.96
C LYS A 113 11.13 -7.85 10.22
N GLY A 114 11.49 -6.85 11.03
CA GLY A 114 12.38 -7.03 12.19
C GLY A 114 11.91 -8.08 13.21
N LEU A 115 10.60 -8.19 13.46
CA LEU A 115 10.06 -9.10 14.47
C LEU A 115 10.35 -10.58 14.15
N THR A 116 10.32 -10.96 12.88
CA THR A 116 10.40 -12.37 12.46
C THR A 116 11.65 -12.70 11.65
N TYR A 117 12.47 -11.71 11.29
CA TYR A 117 13.62 -11.91 10.39
C TYR A 117 14.67 -12.89 10.92
N LEU A 118 14.94 -12.85 12.22
CA LEU A 118 15.92 -13.73 12.88
C LEU A 118 15.27 -14.85 13.69
N HIS A 119 13.96 -15.05 13.57
CA HIS A 119 13.25 -16.05 14.38
C HIS A 119 13.59 -17.47 13.92
N PRO A 120 14.24 -18.31 14.75
CA PRO A 120 14.78 -19.60 14.32
C PRO A 120 13.69 -20.60 13.94
N GLU A 121 12.56 -20.57 14.66
CA GLU A 121 11.42 -21.49 14.46
C GLU A 121 10.50 -21.12 13.28
N ILE A 122 10.76 -20.01 12.60
CA ILE A 122 10.00 -19.60 11.41
C ILE A 122 10.76 -20.09 10.16
N PRO A 123 10.09 -20.73 9.18
CA PRO A 123 10.70 -21.09 7.91
C PRO A 123 11.31 -19.87 7.20
N VAL A 124 12.53 -20.03 6.68
CA VAL A 124 13.36 -18.93 6.17
C VAL A 124 12.65 -18.13 5.07
N GLU A 125 11.87 -18.81 4.23
CA GLU A 125 11.16 -18.25 3.09
C GLU A 125 10.02 -17.30 3.46
N ILE A 126 9.46 -17.40 4.68
CA ILE A 126 8.40 -16.50 5.14
C ILE A 126 8.90 -15.45 6.13
N ARG A 127 10.16 -15.50 6.58
CA ARG A 127 10.71 -14.58 7.58
C ARG A 127 10.62 -13.13 7.10
N GLY A 128 10.14 -12.27 7.99
CA GLY A 128 10.00 -10.84 7.74
C GLY A 128 8.86 -10.47 6.79
N THR A 129 7.92 -11.38 6.52
CA THR A 129 6.72 -11.15 5.71
C THR A 129 5.46 -11.15 6.58
N TYR A 130 4.34 -10.66 6.05
CA TYR A 130 3.03 -10.73 6.73
C TYR A 130 2.62 -12.17 7.05
N LYS A 131 3.01 -13.15 6.22
CA LYS A 131 2.71 -14.57 6.46
C LYS A 131 3.38 -15.10 7.72
N ALA A 132 4.59 -14.62 8.06
CA ALA A 132 5.25 -15.02 9.30
C ALA A 132 4.55 -14.49 10.55
N LEU A 133 3.84 -13.36 10.48
CA LEU A 133 3.07 -12.83 11.61
C LEU A 133 1.87 -13.73 11.96
N GLY A 134 1.22 -14.30 10.94
CA GLY A 134 0.15 -15.29 11.11
C GLY A 134 0.63 -16.71 11.41
N HIS A 135 1.94 -16.94 11.53
CA HIS A 135 2.46 -18.28 11.81
C HIS A 135 2.13 -18.72 13.24
N PRO A 136 1.78 -20.00 13.50
CA PRO A 136 1.38 -20.47 14.83
C PRO A 136 2.37 -20.15 15.95
N VAL A 137 3.68 -20.19 15.64
CA VAL A 137 4.77 -19.80 16.57
C VAL A 137 4.61 -18.36 17.06
N MET A 138 4.37 -17.42 16.14
CA MET A 138 4.21 -16.00 16.47
C MET A 138 2.89 -15.75 17.21
N ILE A 139 1.81 -16.40 16.79
CA ILE A 139 0.51 -16.30 17.48
C ILE A 139 0.62 -16.80 18.92
N ASN A 140 1.29 -17.94 19.15
CA ASN A 140 1.52 -18.48 20.48
C ASN A 140 2.39 -17.55 21.33
N TYR A 141 3.46 -17.00 20.78
CA TYR A 141 4.29 -16.00 21.46
C TYR A 141 3.50 -14.76 21.85
N LEU A 142 2.67 -14.21 20.96
CA LEU A 142 1.85 -13.03 21.27
C LEU A 142 0.81 -13.35 22.34
N LYS A 143 0.24 -14.56 22.33
CA LYS A 143 -0.66 -15.03 23.40
C LYS A 143 0.07 -15.14 24.73
N THR A 144 1.28 -15.70 24.79
CA THR A 144 2.01 -15.87 26.06
C THR A 144 2.44 -14.53 26.66
N VAL A 145 2.96 -13.61 25.84
CA VAL A 145 3.37 -12.27 26.30
C VAL A 145 2.17 -11.47 26.83
N GLY A 146 1.00 -11.58 26.18
CA GLY A 146 -0.23 -10.94 26.65
C GLY A 146 -0.72 -11.48 28.00
N HIS A 147 -0.57 -12.79 28.25
CA HIS A 147 -1.00 -13.41 29.52
C HIS A 147 0.00 -13.19 30.66
N TYR A 148 1.31 -13.11 30.40
CA TYR A 148 2.34 -13.06 31.45
C TYR A 148 2.35 -11.75 32.26
N ARG A 149 1.76 -10.66 31.75
CA ARG A 149 1.70 -9.37 32.47
C ARG A 149 0.31 -8.96 32.94
N ALA A 150 -0.75 -9.61 32.45
CA ALA A 150 -2.11 -9.42 32.93
C ALA A 150 -2.46 -10.58 33.86
N GLY A 151 -2.24 -10.40 35.17
CA GLY A 151 -2.71 -11.31 36.23
C GLY A 151 -4.24 -11.39 36.36
N THR A 152 -4.99 -11.16 35.28
CA THR A 152 -6.44 -11.20 35.21
C THR A 152 -6.90 -11.58 33.79
N ALA A 153 -7.64 -12.68 33.74
CA ALA A 153 -8.49 -13.22 32.68
C ALA A 153 -8.45 -12.58 31.27
N ALA A 154 -8.09 -13.43 30.31
CA ALA A 154 -8.64 -13.57 28.95
C ALA A 154 -8.83 -12.30 28.09
N GLY A 155 -8.04 -12.23 27.01
CA GLY A 155 -8.41 -11.47 25.81
C GLY A 155 -7.62 -10.20 25.52
N GLY A 156 -6.29 -10.20 25.71
CA GLY A 156 -5.46 -9.10 25.25
C GLY A 156 -5.34 -9.08 23.72
N ALA A 157 -6.00 -8.14 23.05
CA ALA A 157 -5.76 -7.90 21.63
C ALA A 157 -4.46 -7.12 21.47
N VAL A 158 -3.49 -7.77 20.85
CA VAL A 158 -2.31 -7.11 20.32
C VAL A 158 -2.74 -6.34 19.08
N CYS A 159 -3.00 -5.04 19.24
CA CYS A 159 -3.18 -4.14 18.11
C CYS A 159 -1.80 -3.79 17.55
N GLN A 160 -1.40 -4.45 16.46
CA GLN A 160 -0.19 -4.11 15.73
C GLN A 160 -0.44 -2.83 14.93
N ARG A 161 0.19 -1.72 15.31
CA ARG A 161 0.33 -0.59 14.41
C ARG A 161 1.44 -0.93 13.42
N THR A 162 1.08 -1.33 12.20
CA THR A 162 2.04 -1.50 11.12
C THR A 162 2.32 -0.15 10.49
N THR A 163 3.51 0.39 10.73
CA THR A 163 4.03 1.50 9.92
C THR A 163 4.26 0.96 8.50
N PRO A 164 3.75 1.62 7.43
CA PRO A 164 4.03 1.18 6.08
C PRO A 164 5.54 1.27 5.85
N ALA A 165 6.13 0.15 5.45
CA ALA A 165 7.55 0.09 5.12
C ALA A 165 7.80 1.00 3.90
N THR A 166 8.63 2.02 4.08
CA THR A 166 9.33 2.66 2.97
C THR A 166 10.20 1.58 2.32
N TYR A 167 9.86 1.23 1.08
CA TYR A 167 10.61 0.26 0.28
C TYR A 167 11.95 0.90 -0.14
N GLY A 168 12.93 0.82 0.76
CA GLY A 168 14.33 1.08 0.44
C GLY A 168 15.03 -0.23 0.14
N SER A 169 15.05 -0.66 -1.12
CA SER A 169 15.98 -1.69 -1.60
C SER A 169 17.30 -1.00 -1.97
N LYS A 170 18.40 -1.59 -1.49
CA LYS A 170 19.79 -1.22 -1.76
C LYS A 170 20.10 -0.98 -3.23
#